data_AF-A0A8T6KUK8-F1
#
_entry.id   AF-A0A8T6KUK8-F1
#
_cell.length_a   1.000
_cell.length_b   1.000
_cell.length_c   1.000
_cell.angle_alpha   90.00
_cell.angle_beta   90.00
_cell.angle_gamma   90.00
#
_symmetry.space_group_name_H-M   'P 1'
#
loop_
_entity.id
_entity.type
_entity.pdbx_description
1 polymer ?
#
loop_
_entity_poly.entity_id
_entity_poly.type
_entity_poly.pdbx_seq_one_letter_code
_entity_poly.pdbx_strand_id
1 'polypeptide(L)'
;GPAFEGAQISSGQRAAPGAIERVRIDRETLEPRFKVIGCALWSDEPGFEEAVAATSVTGICGSGIIEALAELYLSSVIDPDGVIDAALVARTPRIRQQGRICAYLLRDGGGDAPDIEITQNDVRAVQLAKAALYAGVKLLMARFGAQRVDRIRLAGAFGSFIDVKYAMVLGLIPDCALDQVSAAGNAAGTGARIALLNAASRTEIEALVKGIEKIETATATDFQDQFVNAMAIPHKADAFPNLSQTITLPPPKKSQVTAAKRRRRR
;
A
#
# COMPACT_ATOMS: atom_id res chain seq x y z
N GLY A 1 -9.37 -7.09 1.89
CA GLY A 1 -9.63 -7.68 0.55
C GLY A 1 -8.31 -8.02 -0.13
N PRO A 2 -8.32 -8.81 -1.21
CA PRO A 2 -7.11 -9.32 -1.86
C PRO A 2 -6.41 -8.31 -2.79
N ALA A 3 -6.66 -7.00 -2.61
CA ALA A 3 -6.06 -5.92 -3.40
C ALA A 3 -4.53 -6.03 -3.45
N PHE A 4 -3.93 -6.41 -2.33
CA PHE A 4 -2.49 -6.61 -2.17
C PHE A 4 -1.93 -7.90 -2.78
N GLU A 5 -2.81 -8.80 -3.24
CA GLU A 5 -2.43 -10.01 -3.98
C GLU A 5 -2.57 -9.80 -5.50
N GLY A 6 -2.83 -8.56 -5.93
CA GLY A 6 -3.07 -8.19 -7.33
C GLY A 6 -4.50 -8.46 -7.80
N ALA A 7 -5.36 -9.04 -6.95
CA ALA A 7 -6.76 -9.26 -7.30
C ALA A 7 -7.58 -7.97 -7.09
N GLN A 8 -8.55 -7.71 -7.97
CA GLN A 8 -9.40 -6.49 -7.93
C GLN A 8 -8.64 -5.17 -8.18
N ILE A 9 -7.46 -5.25 -8.77
CA ILE A 9 -6.72 -4.11 -9.30
C ILE A 9 -6.70 -4.24 -10.82
N SER A 10 -7.00 -3.17 -11.55
CA SER A 10 -7.20 -3.16 -13.00
C SER A 10 -6.05 -3.82 -13.78
N SER A 11 -4.83 -3.41 -13.48
CA SER A 11 -3.58 -3.95 -14.05
C SER A 11 -2.90 -4.95 -13.11
N GLY A 12 -3.61 -5.44 -12.10
CA GLY A 12 -3.08 -6.26 -11.03
C GLY A 12 -2.82 -7.70 -11.44
N GLN A 13 -1.71 -8.26 -10.99
CA GLN A 13 -1.40 -9.68 -11.16
C GLN A 13 -0.64 -10.26 -9.98
N ARG A 14 -0.53 -11.60 -9.95
CA ARG A 14 0.33 -12.29 -8.98
C ARG A 14 1.81 -11.97 -9.26
N ALA A 15 2.63 -12.05 -8.23
CA ALA A 15 4.08 -11.91 -8.36
C ALA A 15 4.66 -13.05 -9.23
N ALA A 16 5.03 -12.71 -10.45
CA ALA A 16 5.63 -13.59 -11.45
C ALA A 16 6.53 -12.76 -12.39
N PRO A 17 7.46 -13.38 -13.15
CA PRO A 17 8.28 -12.67 -14.12
C PRO A 17 7.44 -11.77 -15.06
N GLY A 18 7.90 -10.54 -15.27
CA GLY A 18 7.16 -9.52 -16.03
C GLY A 18 6.17 -8.68 -15.21
N ALA A 19 5.90 -9.03 -13.95
CA ALA A 19 5.14 -8.17 -13.04
C ALA A 19 6.00 -7.02 -12.53
N ILE A 20 5.49 -5.79 -12.57
CA ILE A 20 6.09 -4.65 -11.89
C ILE A 20 6.08 -4.89 -10.38
N GLU A 21 7.25 -4.81 -9.74
CA GLU A 21 7.42 -5.04 -8.30
C GLU A 21 8.02 -3.85 -7.54
N ARG A 22 8.62 -2.89 -8.24
CA ARG A 22 9.17 -1.66 -7.68
C ARG A 22 8.78 -0.47 -8.54
N VAL A 23 8.45 0.65 -7.92
CA VAL A 23 8.03 1.89 -8.61
C VAL A 23 8.65 3.10 -7.93
N ARG A 24 9.18 4.05 -8.70
CA ARG A 24 9.60 5.38 -8.24
C ARG A 24 8.98 6.42 -9.16
N ILE A 25 8.50 7.53 -8.59
CA ILE A 25 7.94 8.63 -9.36
C ILE A 25 8.74 9.88 -9.03
N ASP A 26 9.27 10.53 -10.07
CA ASP A 26 9.97 11.79 -9.89
C ASP A 26 8.98 12.89 -9.44
N ARG A 27 9.30 13.61 -8.36
CA ARG A 27 8.36 14.56 -7.74
C ARG A 27 8.15 15.83 -8.57
N GLU A 28 9.06 16.13 -9.50
CA GLU A 28 9.02 17.35 -10.31
C GLU A 28 8.34 17.07 -11.65
N THR A 29 8.84 16.06 -12.36
CA THR A 29 8.41 15.67 -13.72
C THR A 29 7.20 14.75 -13.71
N LEU A 30 6.95 14.03 -12.61
CA LEU A 30 5.93 13.00 -12.46
C LEU A 30 6.15 11.78 -13.37
N GLU A 31 7.34 11.65 -13.95
CA GLU A 31 7.71 10.48 -14.74
C GLU A 31 7.99 9.28 -13.84
N PRO A 32 7.43 8.10 -14.16
CA PRO A 32 7.69 6.90 -13.41
C PRO A 32 8.93 6.18 -13.93
N ARG A 33 9.57 5.44 -13.04
CA ARG A 33 10.43 4.31 -13.39
C ARG A 33 10.09 3.11 -12.53
N PHE A 34 10.29 1.92 -13.06
CA PHE A 34 9.90 0.69 -12.38
C PHE A 34 10.88 -0.46 -12.60
N LYS A 35 10.81 -1.48 -11.74
CA LYS A 35 11.43 -2.79 -11.98
C LYS A 35 10.38 -3.87 -12.10
N VAL A 36 10.69 -4.87 -12.91
CA VAL A 36 9.87 -6.08 -13.04
C VAL A 36 10.58 -7.28 -12.43
N ILE A 37 9.80 -8.22 -11.90
CA ILE A 37 10.32 -9.48 -11.39
C ILE A 37 11.10 -10.19 -12.52
N GLY A 38 12.31 -10.62 -12.20
CA GLY A 38 13.21 -11.28 -13.16
C GLY A 38 14.13 -10.32 -13.93
N CYS A 39 14.03 -9.00 -13.73
CA CYS A 39 14.92 -8.01 -14.32
C CYS A 39 15.60 -7.15 -13.25
N ALA A 40 16.93 -7.04 -13.30
CA ALA A 40 17.69 -6.22 -12.37
C ALA A 40 17.70 -4.72 -12.76
N LEU A 41 17.43 -4.40 -14.01
CA LEU A 41 17.45 -3.04 -14.56
C LEU A 41 16.18 -2.27 -14.17
N TRP A 42 16.30 -0.95 -14.02
CA TRP A 42 15.14 -0.07 -14.01
C TRP A 42 14.65 0.21 -15.44
N SER A 43 13.38 0.56 -15.60
CA SER A 43 12.76 0.82 -16.91
C SER A 43 13.37 1.99 -17.70
N ASP A 44 14.10 2.88 -17.03
CA ASP A 44 14.83 4.01 -17.63
C ASP A 44 16.31 3.68 -17.94
N GLU A 45 16.77 2.46 -17.61
CA GLU A 45 18.15 2.05 -17.86
C GLU A 45 18.31 1.42 -19.26
N PRO A 46 19.44 1.67 -19.96
CA PRO A 46 19.72 1.03 -21.24
C PRO A 46 19.74 -0.50 -21.13
N GLY A 47 19.10 -1.19 -22.07
CA GLY A 47 19.02 -2.66 -22.09
C GLY A 47 17.77 -3.23 -21.39
N PHE A 48 16.92 -2.38 -20.79
CA PHE A 48 15.71 -2.85 -20.10
C PHE A 48 14.76 -3.58 -21.04
N GLU A 49 14.42 -2.98 -22.18
CA GLU A 49 13.46 -3.56 -23.14
C GLU A 49 13.95 -4.92 -23.67
N GLU A 50 15.25 -5.04 -23.97
CA GLU A 50 15.87 -6.29 -24.38
C GLU A 50 15.85 -7.33 -23.25
N ALA A 51 16.09 -6.91 -22.00
CA ALA A 51 16.08 -7.80 -20.84
C ALA A 51 14.68 -8.34 -20.52
N VAL A 52 13.62 -7.58 -20.83
CA VAL A 52 12.23 -8.00 -20.58
C VAL A 52 11.53 -8.56 -21.81
N ALA A 53 12.16 -8.57 -22.98
CA ALA A 53 11.55 -9.00 -24.25
C ALA A 53 10.94 -10.41 -24.20
N ALA A 54 11.52 -11.33 -23.43
CA ALA A 54 11.03 -12.71 -23.31
C ALA A 54 9.81 -12.84 -22.38
N THR A 55 9.71 -11.99 -21.35
CA THR A 55 8.64 -12.09 -20.34
C THR A 55 7.52 -11.07 -20.55
N SER A 56 7.82 -9.98 -21.26
CA SER A 56 7.03 -8.76 -21.39
C SER A 56 6.68 -8.12 -20.03
N VAL A 57 6.24 -6.86 -20.05
CA VAL A 57 5.67 -6.22 -18.86
C VAL A 57 4.16 -6.43 -18.91
N THR A 58 3.67 -7.32 -18.04
CA THR A 58 2.31 -7.89 -18.16
C THR A 58 1.30 -7.34 -17.15
N GLY A 59 1.79 -6.68 -16.11
CA GLY A 59 0.96 -6.09 -15.07
C GLY A 59 1.79 -5.67 -13.87
N ILE A 60 1.12 -5.44 -12.73
CA ILE A 60 1.74 -4.98 -11.49
C ILE A 60 1.33 -5.88 -10.33
N CYS A 61 2.32 -6.30 -9.52
CA CYS A 61 2.07 -7.15 -8.36
C CYS A 61 1.85 -6.32 -7.08
N GLY A 62 1.50 -6.99 -5.98
CA GLY A 62 1.17 -6.35 -4.71
C GLY A 62 2.23 -5.36 -4.17
N SER A 63 3.52 -5.73 -4.24
CA SER A 63 4.61 -4.83 -3.85
C SER A 63 4.69 -3.61 -4.77
N GLY A 64 4.52 -3.81 -6.08
CA GLY A 64 4.45 -2.73 -7.04
C GLY A 64 3.29 -1.77 -6.77
N ILE A 65 2.09 -2.28 -6.46
CA ILE A 65 0.92 -1.46 -6.13
C ILE A 65 1.16 -0.61 -4.88
N ILE A 66 1.76 -1.19 -3.84
CA ILE A 66 2.09 -0.44 -2.61
C ILE A 66 3.06 0.70 -2.91
N GLU A 67 4.14 0.42 -3.64
CA GLU A 67 5.11 1.45 -3.99
C GLU A 67 4.52 2.50 -4.93
N ALA A 68 3.73 2.09 -5.93
CA ALA A 68 3.08 3.01 -6.85
C ALA A 68 2.17 4.00 -6.11
N LEU A 69 1.27 3.53 -5.25
CA LEU A 69 0.35 4.42 -4.54
C LEU A 69 1.08 5.29 -3.52
N ALA A 70 2.09 4.75 -2.84
CA ALA A 70 2.90 5.54 -1.93
C ALA A 70 3.69 6.64 -2.68
N GLU A 71 4.28 6.34 -3.82
CA GLU A 71 4.99 7.32 -4.66
C GLU A 71 4.04 8.35 -5.27
N LEU A 72 2.83 7.94 -5.71
CA LEU A 72 1.79 8.86 -6.17
C LEU A 72 1.37 9.84 -5.06
N TYR A 73 1.31 9.36 -3.81
CA TYR A 73 1.05 10.23 -2.67
C TYR A 73 2.23 11.17 -2.42
N LEU A 74 3.45 10.65 -2.34
CA LEU A 74 4.67 11.46 -2.09
C LEU A 74 4.94 12.52 -3.17
N SER A 75 4.54 12.26 -4.41
CA SER A 75 4.60 13.20 -5.54
C SER A 75 3.39 14.14 -5.64
N SER A 76 2.44 14.06 -4.70
CA SER A 76 1.20 14.84 -4.69
C SER A 76 0.28 14.61 -5.91
N VAL A 77 0.46 13.49 -6.61
CA VAL A 77 -0.46 13.05 -7.68
C VAL A 77 -1.79 12.61 -7.09
N ILE A 78 -1.76 11.90 -5.96
CA ILE A 78 -2.94 11.66 -5.14
C ILE A 78 -2.87 12.49 -3.85
N ASP A 79 -4.03 13.00 -3.43
CA ASP A 79 -4.16 13.67 -2.15
C ASP A 79 -4.29 12.67 -0.98
N PRO A 80 -4.30 13.11 0.29
CA PRO A 80 -4.47 12.21 1.42
C PRO A 80 -5.78 11.41 1.37
N ASP A 81 -6.84 11.92 0.74
CA ASP A 81 -8.09 11.19 0.57
C ASP A 81 -8.02 10.18 -0.60
N GLY A 82 -6.89 10.06 -1.29
CA GLY A 82 -6.66 9.14 -2.39
C GLY A 82 -7.27 9.58 -3.72
N VAL A 83 -7.58 10.87 -3.89
CA VAL A 83 -8.10 11.41 -5.15
C VAL A 83 -6.94 11.76 -6.07
N ILE A 84 -6.96 11.22 -7.30
CA ILE A 84 -6.01 11.60 -8.36
C ILE A 84 -6.33 13.02 -8.84
N ASP A 85 -5.33 13.91 -8.82
CA ASP A 85 -5.51 15.32 -9.14
C ASP A 85 -5.62 15.59 -10.65
N ALA A 86 -6.85 15.82 -11.12
CA ALA A 86 -7.14 16.15 -12.51
C ALA A 86 -6.44 17.42 -13.01
N ALA A 87 -6.05 18.35 -12.13
CA ALA A 87 -5.33 19.56 -12.53
C ALA A 87 -3.93 19.24 -13.10
N LEU A 88 -3.39 18.05 -12.81
CA LEU A 88 -2.08 17.61 -13.28
C LEU A 88 -2.08 17.18 -14.76
N VAL A 89 -3.24 17.05 -15.41
CA VAL A 89 -3.32 16.78 -16.87
C VAL A 89 -2.57 17.84 -17.67
N ALA A 90 -2.57 19.10 -17.21
CA ALA A 90 -1.82 20.18 -17.85
C ALA A 90 -0.30 20.10 -17.64
N ARG A 91 0.18 19.28 -16.71
CA ARG A 91 1.59 19.15 -16.34
C ARG A 91 2.26 17.90 -16.90
N THR A 92 1.52 16.80 -17.05
CA THR A 92 2.07 15.52 -17.49
C THR A 92 1.06 14.73 -18.32
N PRO A 93 1.50 14.05 -19.41
CA PRO A 93 0.65 13.14 -20.16
C PRO A 93 0.30 11.86 -19.37
N ARG A 94 0.96 11.64 -18.22
CA ARG A 94 0.73 10.47 -17.37
C ARG A 94 -0.65 10.48 -16.70
N ILE A 95 -1.31 11.63 -16.59
CA ILE A 95 -2.69 11.69 -16.08
C ILE A 95 -3.66 11.58 -17.25
N ARG A 96 -4.34 10.44 -17.34
CA ARG A 96 -5.41 10.21 -18.30
C ARG A 96 -6.75 10.49 -17.65
N GLN A 97 -7.53 11.38 -18.25
CA GLN A 97 -8.82 11.80 -17.73
C GLN A 97 -9.94 11.40 -18.69
N GLN A 98 -10.93 10.66 -18.17
CA GLN A 98 -12.17 10.35 -18.86
C GLN A 98 -13.35 10.90 -18.05
N GLY A 99 -13.87 12.06 -18.48
CA GLY A 99 -14.91 12.77 -17.73
C GLY A 99 -14.39 13.23 -16.35
N ARG A 100 -14.95 12.66 -15.27
CA ARG A 100 -14.53 12.96 -13.89
C ARG A 100 -13.54 11.96 -13.30
N ILE A 101 -13.27 10.87 -14.01
CA ILE A 101 -12.40 9.79 -13.54
C ILE A 101 -11.00 10.06 -14.11
N CYS A 102 -10.00 9.97 -13.23
CA CYS A 102 -8.59 10.06 -13.60
C CYS A 102 -7.91 8.71 -13.35
N ALA A 103 -6.88 8.43 -14.15
CA ALA A 103 -5.94 7.35 -13.96
C ALA A 103 -4.52 7.89 -14.16
N TYR A 104 -3.56 7.26 -13.50
CA TYR A 104 -2.13 7.50 -13.73
C TYR A 104 -1.56 6.38 -14.58
N LEU A 105 -1.03 6.71 -15.75
CA LEU A 105 -0.35 5.81 -16.67
C LEU A 105 1.06 5.51 -16.16
N LEU A 106 1.26 4.33 -15.58
CA LEU A 106 2.56 3.88 -15.09
C LEU A 106 3.45 3.41 -16.25
N ARG A 107 2.89 2.71 -17.23
CA ARG A 107 3.59 2.23 -18.43
C ARG A 107 2.67 2.36 -19.63
N ASP A 108 3.17 2.98 -20.69
CA ASP A 108 2.56 2.90 -22.02
C ASP A 108 2.96 1.58 -22.66
N GLY A 109 1.97 0.80 -23.07
CA GLY A 109 2.15 -0.53 -23.61
C GLY A 109 2.77 -0.53 -25.00
N GLY A 110 2.31 0.37 -25.86
CA GLY A 110 2.61 0.40 -27.29
C GLY A 110 2.19 -0.89 -28.03
N GLY A 111 1.68 -0.75 -29.25
CA GLY A 111 1.36 -1.88 -30.12
C GLY A 111 0.35 -2.86 -29.48
N ASP A 112 0.78 -4.10 -29.27
CA ASP A 112 -0.06 -5.19 -28.74
C ASP A 112 0.05 -5.39 -27.22
N ALA A 113 0.93 -4.66 -26.51
CA ALA A 113 1.11 -4.83 -25.08
C ALA A 113 0.13 -3.95 -24.29
N PRO A 114 -0.37 -4.40 -23.13
CA PRO A 114 -1.32 -3.63 -22.34
C PRO A 114 -0.65 -2.40 -21.70
N ASP A 115 -1.40 -1.30 -21.66
CA ASP A 115 -1.09 -0.19 -20.77
C ASP A 115 -1.21 -0.65 -19.32
N ILE A 116 -0.31 -0.16 -18.47
CA ILE A 116 -0.40 -0.36 -17.02
C ILE A 116 -0.76 0.97 -16.39
N GLU A 117 -1.97 1.03 -15.86
CA GLU A 117 -2.51 2.22 -15.23
C GLU A 117 -2.91 1.95 -13.77
N ILE A 118 -2.86 3.01 -12.97
CA ILE A 118 -3.44 3.06 -11.64
C ILE A 118 -4.70 3.92 -11.73
N THR A 119 -5.86 3.27 -11.67
CA THR A 119 -7.15 3.96 -11.75
C THR A 119 -7.59 4.48 -10.38
N GLN A 120 -8.53 5.43 -10.38
CA GLN A 120 -9.15 5.89 -9.15
C GLN A 120 -9.78 4.74 -8.34
N ASN A 121 -10.35 3.71 -9.00
CA ASN A 121 -10.93 2.55 -8.33
C ASN A 121 -9.87 1.67 -7.68
N ASP A 122 -8.70 1.52 -8.29
CA ASP A 122 -7.57 0.79 -7.72
C ASP A 122 -7.10 1.45 -6.42
N VAL A 123 -7.00 2.79 -6.41
CA VAL A 123 -6.68 3.56 -5.20
C VAL A 123 -7.72 3.28 -4.11
N ARG A 124 -9.02 3.28 -4.43
CA ARG A 124 -10.08 2.97 -3.46
C ARG A 124 -9.99 1.54 -2.93
N ALA A 125 -9.74 0.55 -3.78
CA ALA A 125 -9.60 -0.85 -3.38
C ALA A 125 -8.45 -1.02 -2.38
N VAL A 126 -7.31 -0.36 -2.62
CA VAL A 126 -6.16 -0.39 -1.72
C VAL A 126 -6.45 0.36 -0.41
N GLN A 127 -7.11 1.52 -0.46
CA GLN A 127 -7.51 2.25 0.75
C GLN A 127 -8.40 1.40 1.66
N LEU A 128 -9.41 0.71 1.09
CA LEU A 128 -10.28 -0.19 1.87
C LEU A 128 -9.47 -1.34 2.51
N ALA A 129 -8.53 -1.92 1.76
CA ALA A 129 -7.71 -3.02 2.26
C ALA A 129 -6.75 -2.58 3.37
N LYS A 130 -6.04 -1.44 3.20
CA LYS A 130 -5.11 -0.94 4.22
C LYS A 130 -5.84 -0.39 5.44
N ALA A 131 -7.00 0.24 5.27
CA ALA A 131 -7.81 0.75 6.37
C ALA A 131 -8.28 -0.39 7.29
N ALA A 132 -8.70 -1.53 6.72
CA ALA A 132 -9.10 -2.71 7.51
C ALA A 132 -7.95 -3.25 8.38
N LEU A 133 -6.74 -3.34 7.81
CA LEU A 133 -5.55 -3.81 8.54
C LEU A 133 -5.17 -2.84 9.66
N TYR A 134 -5.08 -1.54 9.35
CA TYR A 134 -4.73 -0.52 10.33
C TYR A 134 -5.75 -0.43 11.46
N ALA A 135 -7.05 -0.43 11.14
CA ALA A 135 -8.13 -0.41 12.13
C ALA A 135 -8.09 -1.63 13.06
N GLY A 136 -7.80 -2.81 12.51
CA GLY A 136 -7.59 -4.03 13.31
C GLY A 136 -6.43 -3.87 14.29
N VAL A 137 -5.30 -3.30 13.86
CA VAL A 137 -4.16 -3.03 14.74
C VAL A 137 -4.52 -2.02 15.83
N LYS A 138 -5.23 -0.93 15.49
CA LYS A 138 -5.67 0.09 16.47
C LYS A 138 -6.63 -0.48 17.51
N LEU A 139 -7.55 -1.35 17.09
CA LEU A 139 -8.47 -2.03 18.01
C LEU A 139 -7.70 -2.89 19.02
N LEU A 140 -6.71 -3.66 18.56
CA LEU A 140 -5.85 -4.45 19.44
C LEU A 140 -5.05 -3.54 20.38
N MET A 141 -4.44 -2.47 19.87
CA MET A 141 -3.71 -1.50 20.70
C MET A 141 -4.60 -0.92 21.80
N ALA A 142 -5.83 -0.51 21.47
CA ALA A 142 -6.79 0.00 22.45
C ALA A 142 -7.13 -1.04 23.52
N ARG A 143 -7.39 -2.29 23.12
CA ARG A 143 -7.68 -3.40 24.03
C ARG A 143 -6.53 -3.70 25.00
N PHE A 144 -5.30 -3.61 24.52
CA PHE A 144 -4.08 -3.82 25.33
C PHE A 144 -3.60 -2.56 26.07
N GLY A 145 -4.26 -1.40 25.86
CA GLY A 145 -3.79 -0.11 26.41
C GLY A 145 -2.47 0.37 25.83
N ALA A 146 -2.05 -0.17 24.67
CA ALA A 146 -0.79 0.16 24.02
C ALA A 146 -0.90 1.49 23.26
N GLN A 147 0.03 2.41 23.55
CA GLN A 147 0.08 3.72 22.89
C GLN A 147 0.98 3.72 21.64
N ARG A 148 1.91 2.77 21.54
CA ARG A 148 2.85 2.65 20.44
C ARG A 148 3.14 1.18 20.11
N VAL A 149 3.67 0.95 18.93
CA VAL A 149 4.15 -0.38 18.50
C VAL A 149 5.67 -0.36 18.44
N ASP A 150 6.31 -1.16 19.28
CA ASP A 150 7.79 -1.20 19.33
C ASP A 150 8.40 -2.01 18.18
N ARG A 151 7.67 -3.02 17.67
CA ARG A 151 8.17 -3.94 16.63
C ARG A 151 7.04 -4.53 15.80
N ILE A 152 7.26 -4.61 14.48
CA ILE A 152 6.29 -5.17 13.52
C ILE A 152 6.92 -6.33 12.76
N ARG A 153 6.21 -7.46 12.68
CA ARG A 153 6.63 -8.63 11.91
C ARG A 153 5.57 -9.04 10.91
N LEU A 154 5.90 -8.95 9.63
CA LEU A 154 4.98 -9.21 8.52
C LEU A 154 5.15 -10.65 8.02
N ALA A 155 4.16 -11.49 8.30
CA ALA A 155 4.14 -12.87 7.82
C ALA A 155 3.34 -13.01 6.52
N GLY A 156 3.55 -14.13 5.81
CA GLY A 156 2.85 -14.47 4.57
C GLY A 156 3.61 -14.01 3.32
N ALA A 157 3.14 -14.50 2.16
CA ALA A 157 3.74 -14.18 0.87
C ALA A 157 3.74 -12.66 0.61
N PHE A 158 2.66 -12.00 0.99
CA PHE A 158 2.53 -10.55 0.95
C PHE A 158 3.64 -9.83 1.76
N GLY A 159 3.85 -10.20 3.02
CA GLY A 159 4.82 -9.54 3.90
C GLY A 159 6.30 -9.74 3.51
N SER A 160 6.60 -10.68 2.60
CA SER A 160 7.97 -11.08 2.29
C SER A 160 8.66 -10.19 1.25
N PHE A 161 7.90 -9.47 0.42
CA PHE A 161 8.44 -8.74 -0.74
C PHE A 161 8.13 -7.25 -0.74
N ILE A 162 7.38 -6.76 0.27
CA ILE A 162 7.05 -5.35 0.41
C ILE A 162 8.20 -4.58 1.04
N ASP A 163 8.44 -3.37 0.55
CA ASP A 163 9.32 -2.42 1.21
C ASP A 163 8.55 -1.77 2.37
N VAL A 164 9.06 -1.96 3.59
CA VAL A 164 8.43 -1.54 4.85
C VAL A 164 8.24 -0.03 4.92
N LYS A 165 9.10 0.74 4.26
CA LYS A 165 9.01 2.20 4.20
C LYS A 165 7.75 2.61 3.45
N TYR A 166 7.51 2.04 2.28
CA TYR A 166 6.33 2.37 1.46
C TYR A 166 5.03 1.82 2.05
N ALA A 167 5.09 0.65 2.71
CA ALA A 167 3.97 0.15 3.50
C ALA A 167 3.55 1.15 4.59
N MET A 168 4.52 1.76 5.27
CA MET A 168 4.24 2.78 6.30
C MET A 168 3.75 4.10 5.71
N VAL A 169 4.33 4.57 4.58
CA VAL A 169 3.85 5.75 3.84
C VAL A 169 2.38 5.60 3.43
N LEU A 170 2.00 4.41 2.97
CA LEU A 170 0.62 4.13 2.59
C LEU A 170 -0.33 4.06 3.80
N GLY A 171 0.22 3.91 5.01
CA GLY A 171 -0.55 3.66 6.24
C GLY A 171 -1.11 2.24 6.30
N LEU A 172 -0.40 1.27 5.73
CA LEU A 172 -0.73 -0.15 5.85
C LEU A 172 -0.45 -0.68 7.26
N ILE A 173 0.60 -0.13 7.88
CA ILE A 173 1.08 -0.46 9.21
C ILE A 173 1.16 0.83 10.05
N PRO A 174 1.00 0.75 11.39
CA PRO A 174 1.21 1.89 12.26
C PRO A 174 2.67 2.35 12.23
N ASP A 175 2.87 3.58 12.68
CA ASP A 175 4.20 4.16 12.81
C ASP A 175 5.06 3.35 13.78
N CYS A 176 6.28 3.05 13.35
CA CYS A 176 7.26 2.26 14.07
C CYS A 176 8.65 2.65 13.54
N ALA A 177 9.70 2.42 14.32
CA ALA A 177 11.05 2.59 13.79
C ALA A 177 11.26 1.59 12.63
N LEU A 178 11.73 2.06 11.48
CA LEU A 178 11.80 1.25 10.26
C LEU A 178 12.69 0.00 10.41
N ASP A 179 13.75 0.09 11.20
CA ASP A 179 14.63 -1.03 11.57
C ASP A 179 13.95 -2.07 12.47
N GLN A 180 12.83 -1.71 13.12
CA GLN A 180 11.98 -2.60 13.91
C GLN A 180 10.84 -3.22 13.09
N VAL A 181 10.75 -2.95 11.79
CA VAL A 181 9.81 -3.60 10.87
C VAL A 181 10.55 -4.61 10.01
N SER A 182 10.14 -5.88 10.04
CA SER A 182 10.76 -6.90 9.19
C SER A 182 9.78 -7.97 8.73
N ALA A 183 10.10 -8.62 7.61
CA ALA A 183 9.41 -9.82 7.18
C ALA A 183 9.68 -10.99 8.13
N ALA A 184 8.67 -11.84 8.31
CA ALA A 184 8.74 -13.12 9.01
C ALA A 184 8.59 -14.32 8.05
N GLY A 185 8.41 -14.06 6.75
CA GLY A 185 8.25 -15.10 5.73
C GLY A 185 7.00 -15.97 5.96
N ASN A 186 7.09 -17.24 5.56
CA ASN A 186 6.04 -18.22 5.84
C ASN A 186 6.10 -18.69 7.31
N ALA A 187 5.58 -17.87 8.22
CA ALA A 187 5.53 -18.15 9.65
C ALA A 187 4.71 -19.41 9.97
N ALA A 188 3.60 -19.64 9.25
CA ALA A 188 2.77 -20.84 9.43
C ALA A 188 3.54 -22.13 9.10
N GLY A 189 4.22 -22.17 7.95
CA GLY A 189 5.05 -23.30 7.55
C GLY A 189 6.24 -23.52 8.49
N THR A 190 6.86 -22.43 8.95
CA THR A 190 7.95 -22.51 9.94
C THR A 190 7.46 -23.07 11.28
N GLY A 191 6.30 -22.59 11.77
CA GLY A 191 5.67 -23.09 12.98
C GLY A 191 5.27 -24.57 12.88
N ALA A 192 4.73 -25.00 11.73
CA ALA A 192 4.40 -26.40 11.49
C ALA A 192 5.65 -27.30 11.55
N ARG A 193 6.78 -26.86 10.97
CA ARG A 193 8.05 -27.58 11.05
C ARG A 193 8.57 -27.67 12.48
N ILE A 194 8.47 -26.59 13.25
CA ILE A 194 8.86 -26.57 14.67
C ILE A 194 8.03 -27.56 15.47
N ALA A 195 6.70 -27.52 15.34
CA ALA A 195 5.80 -28.44 16.02
C ALA A 195 6.01 -29.90 15.60
N LEU A 196 6.37 -30.16 14.32
CA LEU A 196 6.64 -31.51 13.83
C LEU A 196 7.93 -32.09 14.43
N LEU A 197 9.01 -31.31 14.46
CA LEU A 197 10.36 -31.78 14.81
C LEU A 197 10.70 -31.65 16.30
N ASN A 198 9.94 -30.87 17.08
CA ASN A 198 10.20 -30.66 18.50
C ASN A 198 8.91 -30.85 19.33
N ALA A 199 8.88 -31.94 20.11
CA ALA A 199 7.74 -32.28 20.97
C ALA A 199 7.51 -31.24 22.07
N ALA A 200 8.55 -30.69 22.68
CA ALA A 200 8.43 -29.67 23.72
C ALA A 200 7.82 -28.38 23.15
N SER A 201 8.30 -27.93 21.98
CA SER A 201 7.72 -26.76 21.30
C SER A 201 6.28 -27.00 20.86
N ARG A 202 5.91 -28.23 20.48
CA ARG A 202 4.50 -28.57 20.18
C ARG A 202 3.62 -28.36 21.42
N THR A 203 4.04 -28.87 22.58
CA THR A 203 3.31 -28.68 23.83
C THR A 203 3.20 -27.20 24.21
N GLU A 204 4.27 -26.41 24.01
CA GLU A 204 4.26 -24.96 24.23
C GLU A 204 3.23 -24.25 23.32
N ILE A 205 3.21 -24.57 22.02
CA ILE A 205 2.26 -24.01 21.06
C ILE A 205 0.81 -24.38 21.45
N GLU A 206 0.56 -25.63 21.82
CA GLU A 206 -0.77 -26.09 22.26
C GLU A 206 -1.25 -25.36 23.52
N ALA A 207 -0.35 -25.07 24.46
CA ALA A 207 -0.66 -24.28 25.64
C ALA A 207 -0.94 -22.81 25.28
N LEU A 208 -0.11 -22.21 24.43
CA LEU A 208 -0.25 -20.82 23.99
C LEU A 208 -1.60 -20.58 23.29
N VAL A 209 -2.02 -21.48 22.40
CA VAL A 209 -3.28 -21.35 21.65
C VAL A 209 -4.49 -21.25 22.58
N LYS A 210 -4.47 -21.92 23.74
CA LYS A 210 -5.55 -21.85 24.73
C LYS A 210 -5.70 -20.47 25.39
N GLY A 211 -4.66 -19.64 25.36
CA GLY A 211 -4.66 -18.28 25.90
C GLY A 211 -4.99 -17.20 24.87
N ILE A 212 -5.22 -17.54 23.60
CA ILE A 212 -5.52 -16.55 22.55
C ILE A 212 -6.97 -16.07 22.71
N GLU A 213 -7.12 -14.78 23.00
CA GLU A 213 -8.42 -14.09 22.94
C GLU A 213 -8.70 -13.59 21.52
N LYS A 214 -9.81 -14.06 20.93
CA LYS A 214 -10.30 -13.53 19.65
C LYS A 214 -11.07 -12.24 19.90
N ILE A 215 -10.63 -11.15 19.28
CA ILE A 215 -11.38 -9.88 19.23
C ILE A 215 -12.20 -9.84 17.94
N GLU A 216 -13.52 -9.67 18.08
CA GLU A 216 -14.44 -9.59 16.95
C GLU A 216 -14.58 -8.15 16.46
N THR A 217 -14.12 -7.87 15.25
CA THR A 217 -14.14 -6.50 14.70
C THR A 217 -15.56 -6.04 14.38
N ALA A 218 -16.45 -6.95 14.01
CA ALA A 218 -17.82 -6.62 13.61
C ALA A 218 -18.69 -6.04 14.75
N THR A 219 -18.34 -6.32 16.00
CA THR A 219 -19.06 -5.85 17.20
C THR A 219 -18.34 -4.71 17.92
N ALA A 220 -17.13 -4.37 17.48
CA ALA A 220 -16.34 -3.29 18.07
C ALA A 220 -16.89 -1.92 17.64
N THR A 221 -17.36 -1.13 18.61
CA THR A 221 -18.04 0.15 18.36
C THR A 221 -17.12 1.21 17.75
N ASP A 222 -15.82 1.13 18.00
CA ASP A 222 -14.79 2.05 17.52
C ASP A 222 -14.17 1.64 16.18
N PHE A 223 -14.39 0.40 15.72
CA PHE A 223 -13.75 -0.11 14.50
C PHE A 223 -14.08 0.75 13.27
N GLN A 224 -15.35 1.16 13.13
CA GLN A 224 -15.78 2.00 12.01
C GLN A 224 -15.05 3.34 11.98
N ASP A 225 -14.86 3.98 13.14
CA ASP A 225 -14.14 5.25 13.24
C ASP A 225 -12.66 5.08 12.94
N GLN A 226 -12.03 4.02 13.46
CA GLN A 226 -10.64 3.68 13.13
C GLN A 226 -10.48 3.41 11.63
N PHE A 227 -11.42 2.69 11.02
CA PHE A 227 -11.43 2.39 9.59
C PHE A 227 -11.54 3.65 8.74
N VAL A 228 -12.49 4.55 9.05
CA VAL A 228 -12.67 5.81 8.32
C VAL A 228 -11.43 6.70 8.43
N ASN A 229 -10.84 6.80 9.63
CA ASN A 229 -9.59 7.57 9.81
C ASN A 229 -8.41 6.94 9.05
N ALA A 230 -8.38 5.61 8.95
CA ALA A 230 -7.37 4.87 8.22
C ALA A 230 -7.58 4.83 6.71
N MET A 231 -8.65 5.39 6.15
CA MET A 231 -8.80 5.56 4.70
C MET A 231 -7.83 6.60 4.13
N ALA A 232 -7.52 7.66 4.89
CA ALA A 232 -6.60 8.70 4.46
C ALA A 232 -5.15 8.21 4.45
N ILE A 233 -4.27 8.73 3.59
CA ILE A 233 -2.86 8.31 3.46
C ILE A 233 -1.93 9.36 4.14
N PRO A 234 -1.04 8.95 5.08
CA PRO A 234 -0.97 7.62 5.69
C PRO A 234 -2.16 7.34 6.62
N HIS A 235 -2.66 8.36 7.33
CA HIS A 235 -3.81 8.28 8.24
C HIS A 235 -4.34 9.69 8.53
N LYS A 236 -5.61 9.82 8.94
CA LYS A 236 -6.24 11.13 9.22
C LYS A 236 -5.86 11.74 10.58
N ALA A 237 -5.68 10.91 11.60
CA ALA A 237 -5.44 11.34 12.99
C ALA A 237 -4.01 11.07 13.51
N ASP A 238 -3.51 9.83 13.37
CA ASP A 238 -2.15 9.45 13.76
C ASP A 238 -1.06 10.23 12.99
N ALA A 239 0.01 10.64 13.69
CA ALA A 239 0.97 11.65 13.22
C ALA A 239 2.25 11.10 12.55
N PHE A 240 2.53 9.80 12.63
CA PHE A 240 3.70 9.15 12.01
C PHE A 240 5.07 9.84 12.24
N PRO A 241 5.48 10.08 13.49
CA PRO A 241 6.74 10.76 13.79
C PRO A 241 7.99 10.01 13.32
N ASN A 242 8.06 8.68 13.41
CA ASN A 242 9.22 7.91 12.97
C ASN A 242 9.38 7.99 11.44
N LEU A 243 8.27 7.86 10.71
CA LEU A 243 8.27 8.02 9.27
C LEU A 243 8.72 9.42 8.83
N SER A 244 8.21 10.46 9.50
CA SER A 244 8.49 11.85 9.17
C SER A 244 9.96 12.25 9.38
N GLN A 245 10.70 11.51 10.20
CA GLN A 245 12.16 11.68 10.34
C GLN A 245 12.95 11.13 9.15
N THR A 246 12.37 10.19 8.41
CA THR A 246 13.04 9.51 7.29
C THR A 246 12.58 10.03 5.93
N ILE A 247 11.33 10.50 5.83
CA ILE A 247 10.73 10.95 4.57
C ILE A 247 9.98 12.26 4.78
N THR A 248 10.17 13.20 3.84
CA THR A 248 9.32 14.39 3.74
C THR A 248 7.97 14.03 3.14
N LEU A 249 6.92 14.07 3.96
CA LEU A 249 5.53 13.88 3.55
C LEU A 249 4.98 15.13 2.83
N PRO A 250 4.04 14.97 1.89
CA PRO A 250 3.38 16.08 1.23
C PRO A 250 2.65 17.00 2.24
N PRO A 251 2.61 18.31 2.01
CA PRO A 251 1.80 19.20 2.83
C PRO A 251 0.31 18.86 2.64
N PRO A 252 -0.52 18.99 3.70
CA PRO A 252 -1.96 18.83 3.56
C PRO A 252 -2.50 19.86 2.55
N LYS A 253 -3.24 19.41 1.53
CA LYS A 253 -3.94 20.33 0.62
C LYS A 253 -4.91 21.17 1.45
N LYS A 254 -4.77 22.50 1.41
CA LYS A 254 -5.76 23.42 1.97
C LYS A 254 -7.08 23.17 1.23
N SER A 255 -8.05 22.53 1.87
CA SER A 255 -9.38 22.38 1.28
C SER A 255 -9.90 23.76 0.89
N GLN A 256 -10.12 23.99 -0.41
CA GLN A 256 -10.95 25.10 -0.84
C GLN A 256 -12.38 24.79 -0.41
N VAL A 257 -12.71 25.17 0.83
CA VAL A 257 -14.10 25.18 1.28
C VAL A 257 -14.83 26.18 0.41
N THR A 258 -15.54 25.69 -0.61
CA THR A 258 -16.45 26.49 -1.41
C THR A 258 -17.51 27.06 -0.46
N ALA A 259 -17.46 28.37 -0.26
CA ALA A 259 -18.37 29.15 0.57
C ALA A 259 -19.79 29.24 -0.04
N ALA A 260 -20.38 28.11 -0.46
CA ALA A 260 -21.65 28.07 -1.18
C ALA A 260 -22.86 27.68 -0.30
N LYS A 261 -22.69 27.35 0.98
CA LYS A 261 -23.80 26.88 1.85
C LYS A 261 -24.30 27.85 2.91
N ARG A 262 -23.87 29.11 2.93
CA ARG A 262 -24.31 30.10 3.95
C ARG A 262 -25.37 31.11 3.47
N ARG A 263 -25.90 30.96 2.26
CA ARG A 263 -27.01 31.77 1.71
C ARG A 263 -28.21 30.89 1.37
N ARG A 264 -28.88 30.32 2.37
CA ARG A 264 -30.28 29.86 2.29
C ARG A 264 -30.77 29.54 3.71
N ARG A 265 -31.09 30.61 4.44
CA ARG A 265 -32.04 30.66 5.57
C ARG A 265 -32.15 32.13 5.98
N ARG A 266 -33.05 32.82 5.31
CA ARG A 266 -33.85 33.92 5.84
C ARG A 266 -35.27 33.62 5.42
#